data_AF-A0A6V8EAR2-F1
#
_entry.id   AF-A0A6V8EAR2-F1
#
_cell.length_a   1.000
_cell.length_b   1.000
_cell.length_c   1.000
_cell.angle_alpha   90.00
_cell.angle_beta   90.00
_cell.angle_gamma   90.00
#
_symmetry.space_group_name_H-M   'P 1'
#
loop_
_entity.id
_entity.type
_entity.pdbx_description
1 polymer ?
#
loop_
_entity_poly.entity_id
_entity_poly.type
_entity_poly.pdbx_seq_one_letter_code
_entity_poly.pdbx_strand_id
1 'polypeptide(L)'
;MLEAYFLDLGWLLFALFFGVAMGSLTGLIPGFHVNNVALILLALSPVFLDWGIPLSAVAAIIVSTGTVHTFLNYIPSALLGAPDGDTALSLLPGHRMLLSGNAPRGVAWSARGSQLGLFLSLPLIIVARIAFGDELGWYDYLRNIIFFLLLGISFLLLATETTRLDWPRWAQKLSMNK
;
A
#
# COMPACT_ATOMS: atom_id res chain seq x y z
N MET A 1 -16.70 24.55 -22.17
CA MET A 1 -16.03 23.26 -22.46
C MET A 1 -14.52 23.33 -22.22
N LEU A 2 -13.78 24.21 -22.91
CA LEU A 2 -12.33 24.35 -22.71
C LEU A 2 -11.94 24.86 -21.31
N GLU A 3 -12.66 25.85 -20.77
CA GLU A 3 -12.37 26.40 -19.43
C GLU A 3 -12.51 25.37 -18.32
N ALA A 4 -13.57 24.57 -18.34
CA ALA A 4 -13.78 23.47 -17.39
C ALA A 4 -12.66 22.42 -17.47
N TYR A 5 -12.22 22.07 -18.69
CA TYR A 5 -11.10 21.17 -18.89
C TYR A 5 -9.79 21.71 -18.28
N PHE A 6 -9.48 23.00 -18.48
CA PHE A 6 -8.27 23.58 -17.90
C PHE A 6 -8.33 23.70 -16.38
N LEU A 7 -9.51 23.94 -15.80
CA LEU A 7 -9.70 23.93 -14.35
C LEU A 7 -9.47 22.54 -13.76
N ASP A 8 -10.05 21.50 -14.36
CA ASP A 8 -9.85 20.12 -13.93
C ASP A 8 -8.39 19.69 -14.08
N LEU A 9 -7.75 20.06 -15.18
CA LEU A 9 -6.33 19.83 -15.39
C LEU A 9 -5.48 20.54 -14.33
N GLY A 10 -5.83 21.79 -13.99
CA GLY A 10 -5.16 22.55 -12.94
C GLY A 10 -5.25 21.87 -11.57
N TRP A 11 -6.44 21.36 -11.22
CA TRP A 11 -6.64 20.58 -10.01
C TRP A 11 -5.83 19.29 -9.99
N LEU A 12 -5.79 18.56 -11.10
CA LEU A 12 -5.01 17.32 -11.22
C LEU A 12 -3.50 17.57 -11.14
N LEU A 13 -3.00 18.63 -11.76
CA LEU A 13 -1.59 19.00 -11.67
C LEU A 13 -1.23 19.40 -10.24
N PHE A 14 -2.06 20.22 -9.59
CA PHE A 14 -1.88 20.57 -8.18
C PHE A 14 -1.86 19.31 -7.31
N ALA A 15 -2.86 18.43 -7.47
CA ALA A 15 -2.96 17.16 -6.74
C ALA A 15 -1.74 16.27 -6.95
N LEU A 16 -1.22 16.19 -8.18
CA LEU A 16 -0.02 15.44 -8.52
C LEU A 16 1.19 15.95 -7.74
N PHE A 17 1.50 17.25 -7.82
CA PHE A 17 2.67 17.81 -7.14
C PHE A 17 2.54 17.77 -5.61
N PHE A 18 1.34 18.05 -5.10
CA PHE A 18 1.06 17.97 -3.67
C PHE A 18 1.22 16.53 -3.15
N GLY A 19 0.66 15.55 -3.85
CA GLY A 19 0.82 14.14 -3.48
C GLY A 19 2.25 13.65 -3.65
N VAL A 20 3.02 14.13 -4.64
CA VAL A 20 4.47 13.83 -4.73
C VAL A 20 5.22 14.33 -3.50
N ALA A 21 4.92 15.55 -3.01
CA ALA A 21 5.52 16.09 -1.80
C ALA A 21 5.15 15.26 -0.56
N MET A 22 3.86 14.96 -0.37
CA MET A 22 3.37 14.12 0.73
C MET A 22 3.92 12.69 0.67
N GLY A 23 3.99 12.11 -0.52
CA GLY A 23 4.57 10.79 -0.76
C GLY A 23 6.05 10.76 -0.44
N SER A 24 6.75 11.86 -0.73
CA SER A 24 8.17 12.00 -0.38
C SER A 24 8.38 12.06 1.14
N LEU A 25 7.53 12.81 1.84
CA LEU A 25 7.57 12.90 3.31
C LEU A 25 7.28 11.55 3.96
N THR A 26 6.18 10.91 3.57
CA THR A 26 5.78 9.59 4.10
C THR A 26 6.80 8.50 3.79
N GLY A 27 7.41 8.50 2.60
CA GLY A 27 8.40 7.49 2.24
C GLY A 27 9.77 7.68 2.91
N LEU A 28 10.09 8.88 3.40
CA LEU A 28 11.39 9.14 4.06
C LEU A 28 11.30 9.15 5.59
N ILE A 29 10.11 9.34 6.15
CA ILE A 29 9.88 9.33 7.60
C ILE A 29 9.48 7.91 8.02
N PRO A 30 10.35 7.17 8.74
CA PRO A 30 10.01 5.83 9.20
C PRO A 30 8.81 5.88 10.16
N GLY A 31 7.90 4.93 10.00
CA GLY A 31 6.66 4.80 10.75
C GLY A 31 5.48 5.62 10.21
N PHE A 32 5.67 6.49 9.21
CA PHE A 32 4.60 7.29 8.61
C PHE A 32 4.12 6.73 7.28
N HIS A 33 3.15 5.80 7.34
CA HIS A 33 2.64 5.11 6.16
C HIS A 33 1.66 5.93 5.33
N VAL A 34 1.68 5.71 4.01
CA VAL A 34 0.72 6.32 3.08
C VAL A 34 -0.74 5.98 3.40
N ASN A 35 -1.01 4.80 3.96
CA ASN A 35 -2.37 4.39 4.32
C ASN A 35 -3.02 5.35 5.34
N ASN A 36 -2.23 5.89 6.27
CA ASN A 36 -2.72 6.86 7.24
C ASN A 36 -3.14 8.16 6.55
N VAL A 37 -2.33 8.63 5.59
CA VAL A 37 -2.65 9.82 4.79
C VAL A 37 -3.91 9.58 3.96
N ALA A 38 -4.02 8.42 3.30
CA ALA A 38 -5.19 8.08 2.50
C ALA A 38 -6.48 8.04 3.33
N LEU A 39 -6.44 7.46 4.54
CA LEU A 39 -7.59 7.41 5.44
C LEU A 39 -7.99 8.80 5.93
N ILE A 40 -7.03 9.66 6.27
CA ILE A 40 -7.32 11.05 6.68
C ILE A 40 -7.95 11.83 5.52
N LEU A 41 -7.39 11.74 4.31
CA LEU A 41 -7.93 12.41 3.13
C LEU A 41 -9.33 11.90 2.77
N LEU A 42 -9.57 10.60 2.91
CA LEU A 42 -10.88 10.00 2.68
C LEU A 42 -11.90 10.45 3.73
N ALA A 43 -11.52 10.49 5.00
CA ALA A 43 -12.39 10.97 6.09
C ALA A 43 -12.76 12.45 5.94
N LEU A 44 -11.85 13.27 5.40
CA LEU A 44 -12.06 14.69 5.14
C LEU A 44 -12.74 14.96 3.78
N SER A 45 -12.99 13.94 2.96
CA SER A 45 -13.61 14.12 1.63
C SER A 45 -14.95 14.87 1.63
N PRO A 46 -15.85 14.74 2.64
CA PRO A 46 -17.08 15.55 2.68
C PRO A 46 -16.78 17.05 2.85
N VAL A 47 -15.80 17.40 3.69
CA VAL A 47 -15.40 18.81 3.91
C VAL A 47 -14.78 19.40 2.65
N PHE A 48 -13.98 18.61 1.93
CA PHE A 48 -13.39 19.05 0.66
C PHE A 48 -14.45 19.31 -0.41
N LEU A 49 -15.50 18.47 -0.47
CA LEU A 49 -16.65 18.70 -1.35
C LEU A 49 -17.36 20.02 -1.00
N ASP A 50 -17.59 20.29 0.28
CA ASP A 50 -18.23 21.54 0.73
C ASP A 50 -17.39 22.78 0.38
N TRP A 51 -16.06 22.64 0.30
CA TRP A 51 -15.14 23.69 -0.14
C TRP A 51 -14.97 23.78 -1.66
N GLY A 52 -15.70 22.96 -2.43
CA GLY A 52 -15.66 22.95 -3.88
C GLY A 52 -14.42 22.25 -4.48
N ILE A 53 -13.69 21.47 -3.69
CA ILE A 53 -12.56 20.66 -4.17
C ILE A 53 -13.11 19.38 -4.81
N PRO A 54 -12.73 19.07 -6.06
CA PRO A 54 -13.23 17.88 -6.74
C PRO A 54 -12.65 16.60 -6.13
N LEU A 55 -13.47 15.56 -5.97
CA LEU A 55 -13.03 14.25 -5.46
C LEU A 55 -11.93 13.62 -6.32
N SER A 56 -11.90 13.92 -7.62
CA SER A 56 -10.83 13.50 -8.54
C SER A 56 -9.47 14.03 -8.10
N ALA A 57 -9.39 15.25 -7.55
CA ALA A 57 -8.16 15.81 -7.02
C ALA A 57 -7.71 15.06 -5.75
N VAL A 58 -8.64 14.74 -4.84
CA VAL A 58 -8.34 13.96 -3.63
C VAL A 58 -7.84 12.56 -4.00
N ALA A 59 -8.51 11.89 -4.93
CA ALA A 59 -8.06 10.59 -5.44
C ALA A 59 -6.67 10.69 -6.11
N ALA A 60 -6.42 11.72 -6.90
CA ALA A 60 -5.11 11.97 -7.52
C ALA A 60 -4.01 12.22 -6.48
N ILE A 61 -4.30 12.92 -5.37
CA ILE A 61 -3.37 13.08 -4.25
C ILE A 61 -3.03 11.72 -3.64
N ILE A 62 -4.03 10.88 -3.36
CA ILE A 62 -3.82 9.55 -2.76
C ILE A 62 -2.96 8.68 -3.67
N VAL A 63 -3.29 8.62 -4.96
CA VAL A 63 -2.56 7.80 -5.95
C VAL A 63 -1.13 8.28 -6.13
N SER A 64 -0.90 9.59 -6.27
CA SER A 64 0.45 10.14 -6.42
C SER A 64 1.29 9.98 -5.15
N THR A 65 0.70 10.20 -3.96
CA THR A 65 1.33 9.95 -2.66
C THR A 65 1.77 8.49 -2.54
N GLY A 66 0.87 7.54 -2.80
CA GLY A 66 1.17 6.10 -2.73
C GLY A 66 2.23 5.68 -3.72
N THR A 67 2.15 6.20 -4.95
CA THR A 67 3.16 5.90 -5.96
C THR A 67 4.53 6.35 -5.48
N VAL A 68 4.73 7.61 -5.13
CA VAL A 68 6.05 8.12 -4.69
C VAL A 68 6.53 7.43 -3.40
N HIS A 69 5.64 7.19 -2.45
CA HIS A 69 5.96 6.51 -1.20
C HIS A 69 6.63 5.15 -1.46
N THR A 70 6.09 4.33 -2.36
CA THR A 70 6.66 3.00 -2.67
C THR A 70 8.04 3.04 -3.31
N PHE A 71 8.48 4.16 -3.87
CA PHE A 71 9.85 4.31 -4.36
C PHE A 71 10.84 4.70 -3.26
N LEU A 72 10.37 5.37 -2.21
CA LEU A 72 11.24 5.97 -1.19
C LEU A 72 11.24 5.22 0.15
N ASN A 73 10.16 4.51 0.51
CA ASN A 73 9.99 3.84 1.80
C ASN A 73 11.05 2.79 2.14
N TYR A 74 11.79 2.28 1.16
CA TYR A 74 12.91 1.38 1.42
C TYR A 74 14.19 2.10 1.86
N ILE A 75 14.32 3.41 1.61
CA ILE A 75 15.52 4.19 1.90
C ILE A 75 15.81 4.23 3.42
N PRO A 76 14.84 4.58 4.30
CA PRO A 76 15.08 4.58 5.75
C PRO A 76 15.46 3.19 6.26
N SER A 77 14.77 2.14 5.81
CA SER A 77 15.06 0.75 6.19
C SER A 77 16.47 0.32 5.79
N ALA A 78 16.90 0.64 4.57
CA ALA A 78 18.17 0.22 4.03
C ALA A 78 19.37 0.99 4.57
N LEU A 79 19.22 2.30 4.83
CA LEU A 79 20.32 3.19 5.20
C LEU A 79 20.38 3.51 6.70
N LEU A 80 19.22 3.63 7.35
CA LEU A 80 19.13 4.01 8.77
C LEU A 80 18.85 2.81 9.68
N GLY A 81 18.53 1.65 9.12
CA GLY A 81 18.18 0.45 9.90
C GLY A 81 16.90 0.61 10.72
N ALA A 82 16.07 1.60 10.38
CA ALA A 82 14.78 1.90 10.99
C ALA A 82 13.66 1.50 10.01
N PRO A 83 13.27 0.22 9.98
CA PRO A 83 12.30 -0.28 9.03
C PRO A 83 10.87 0.09 9.39
N ASP A 84 10.06 0.25 8.36
CA ASP A 84 8.60 0.27 8.46
C ASP A 84 8.03 -1.14 8.63
N GLY A 85 6.81 -1.26 9.16
CA GLY A 85 6.15 -2.55 9.42
C GLY A 85 6.12 -3.49 8.22
N ASP A 86 5.90 -2.95 7.02
CA ASP A 86 5.86 -3.69 5.76
C ASP A 86 7.25 -4.16 5.29
N THR A 87 8.32 -3.52 5.78
CA THR A 87 9.70 -3.84 5.42
C THR A 87 10.44 -4.60 6.53
N ALA A 88 9.78 -4.90 7.66
CA ALA A 88 10.40 -5.56 8.82
C ALA A 88 10.99 -6.94 8.47
N LEU A 89 10.33 -7.72 7.61
CA LEU A 89 10.86 -9.02 7.16
C LEU A 89 12.08 -8.87 6.21
N SER A 90 12.19 -7.74 5.52
CA SER A 90 13.33 -7.43 4.63
C SER A 90 14.58 -6.93 5.38
N LEU A 91 14.48 -6.73 6.70
CA LEU A 91 15.60 -6.32 7.56
C LEU A 91 16.81 -7.23 7.44
N LEU A 92 16.61 -8.55 7.37
CA LEU A 92 17.73 -9.50 7.37
C LEU A 92 18.58 -9.36 6.10
N PRO A 93 18.02 -9.36 4.87
CA PRO A 93 18.76 -8.98 3.67
C PRO A 93 19.27 -7.53 3.68
N GLY A 94 18.44 -6.56 4.06
CA GLY A 94 18.79 -5.13 4.04
C GLY A 94 19.97 -4.79 4.96
N HIS A 95 19.97 -5.32 6.17
CA HIS A 95 21.06 -5.17 7.14
C HIS A 95 22.37 -5.80 6.64
N ARG A 96 22.32 -6.96 5.97
CA ARG A 96 23.51 -7.56 5.33
C ARG A 96 24.05 -6.69 4.19
N MET A 97 23.16 -6.08 3.40
CA MET A 97 23.58 -5.14 2.35
C MET A 97 24.20 -3.87 2.95
N LEU A 98 23.69 -3.38 4.07
CA LEU A 98 24.28 -2.25 4.80
C LEU A 98 25.68 -2.58 5.34
N LEU A 99 25.83 -3.69 6.03
CA LEU A 99 27.14 -4.13 6.57
C LEU A 99 28.18 -4.39 5.49
N SER A 100 27.76 -4.82 4.30
CA SER A 100 28.66 -5.04 3.15
C SER A 100 28.91 -3.79 2.30
N GLY A 101 28.42 -2.61 2.71
CA GLY A 101 28.59 -1.36 1.97
C GLY A 101 27.76 -1.27 0.68
N ASN A 102 26.82 -2.20 0.47
CA ASN A 102 25.99 -2.32 -0.72
C ASN A 102 24.55 -1.78 -0.54
N ALA A 103 24.24 -1.06 0.54
CA ALA A 103 22.91 -0.50 0.79
C ALA A 103 22.34 0.32 -0.40
N PRO A 104 23.13 1.16 -1.11
CA PRO A 104 22.64 1.88 -2.29
C PRO A 104 22.15 0.96 -3.41
N ARG A 105 22.77 -0.23 -3.58
CA ARG A 105 22.30 -1.22 -4.54
C ARG A 105 20.95 -1.79 -4.12
N GLY A 106 20.75 -2.04 -2.83
CA GLY A 106 19.46 -2.49 -2.29
C GLY A 106 18.33 -1.49 -2.62
N VAL A 107 18.59 -0.20 -2.41
CA VAL A 107 17.67 0.88 -2.79
C VAL A 107 17.38 0.87 -4.29
N ALA A 108 18.41 0.72 -5.13
CA ALA A 108 18.22 0.65 -6.58
C ALA A 108 17.38 -0.56 -7.01
N TRP A 109 17.56 -1.72 -6.38
CA TRP A 109 16.74 -2.91 -6.66
C TRP A 109 15.29 -2.72 -6.21
N SER A 110 15.06 -2.12 -5.03
CA SER A 110 13.71 -1.79 -4.56
C SER A 110 13.02 -0.83 -5.53
N ALA A 111 13.70 0.24 -5.94
CA ALA A 111 13.15 1.20 -6.89
C ALA A 111 12.82 0.56 -8.25
N ARG A 112 13.64 -0.38 -8.74
CA ARG A 112 13.31 -1.18 -9.95
C ARG A 112 12.09 -2.07 -9.74
N GLY A 113 11.95 -2.66 -8.55
CA GLY A 113 10.75 -3.40 -8.16
C GLY A 113 9.49 -2.53 -8.23
N SER A 114 9.55 -1.33 -7.65
CA SER A 114 8.44 -0.35 -7.70
C SER A 114 8.15 0.11 -9.14
N GLN A 115 9.17 0.27 -9.98
CA GLN A 115 9.00 0.57 -11.41
C GLN A 115 8.30 -0.57 -12.16
N LEU A 116 8.69 -1.82 -11.94
CA LEU A 116 8.01 -2.98 -12.51
C LEU A 116 6.57 -3.09 -12.00
N GLY A 117 6.35 -2.85 -10.70
CA GLY A 117 5.03 -2.78 -10.09
C GLY A 117 4.14 -1.73 -10.75
N LEU A 118 4.68 -0.54 -11.02
CA LEU A 118 3.98 0.53 -11.74
C LEU A 118 3.57 0.06 -13.15
N PHE A 119 4.48 -0.52 -13.92
CA PHE A 119 4.14 -0.99 -15.27
C PHE A 119 3.13 -2.13 -15.26
N LEU A 120 3.22 -3.06 -14.30
CA LEU A 120 2.25 -4.13 -14.12
C LEU A 120 0.89 -3.60 -13.66
N SER A 121 0.87 -2.52 -12.86
CA SER A 121 -0.39 -1.93 -12.36
C SER A 121 -1.25 -1.33 -13.47
N LEU A 122 -0.66 -0.83 -14.57
CA LEU A 122 -1.39 -0.21 -15.68
C LEU A 122 -2.39 -1.15 -16.38
N PRO A 123 -2.02 -2.36 -16.84
CA PRO A 123 -3.00 -3.30 -17.37
C PRO A 123 -3.92 -3.85 -16.27
N LEU A 124 -3.39 -4.05 -15.05
CA LEU A 124 -4.18 -4.54 -13.92
C LEU A 124 -5.31 -3.58 -13.52
N ILE A 125 -5.14 -2.26 -13.70
CA ILE A 125 -6.21 -1.30 -13.37
C ILE A 125 -7.44 -1.49 -14.27
N ILE A 126 -7.23 -1.87 -15.54
CA ILE A 126 -8.32 -2.15 -16.49
C ILE A 126 -9.05 -3.41 -16.05
N VAL A 127 -8.30 -4.47 -15.74
CA VAL A 127 -8.85 -5.73 -15.24
C VAL A 127 -9.62 -5.50 -13.94
N ALA A 128 -9.04 -4.73 -13.01
CA ALA A 128 -9.68 -4.39 -11.74
C ALA A 128 -10.97 -3.59 -11.96
N ARG A 129 -10.97 -2.61 -12.87
CA ARG A 129 -12.18 -1.83 -13.18
C ARG A 129 -13.31 -2.70 -13.72
N ILE A 130 -13.02 -3.68 -14.57
CA ILE A 130 -14.03 -4.60 -15.12
C ILE A 130 -14.51 -5.58 -14.05
N ALA A 131 -13.58 -6.15 -13.27
CA ALA A 131 -13.90 -7.15 -12.24
C ALA A 131 -14.73 -6.55 -11.09
N PHE A 132 -14.32 -5.40 -10.57
CA PHE A 132 -14.95 -4.74 -9.42
C PHE A 132 -16.00 -3.69 -9.81
N GLY A 133 -16.19 -3.44 -11.09
CA GLY A 133 -17.21 -2.54 -11.61
C GLY A 133 -18.58 -3.20 -11.77
N ASP A 134 -19.52 -2.43 -12.33
CA ASP A 134 -20.90 -2.86 -12.57
C ASP A 134 -21.00 -4.05 -13.55
N GLU A 135 -19.96 -4.31 -14.33
CA GLU A 135 -19.95 -5.35 -15.36
C GLU A 135 -19.92 -6.77 -14.77
N LEU A 136 -19.09 -7.02 -13.75
CA LEU A 136 -19.02 -8.30 -13.03
C LEU A 136 -19.59 -8.25 -11.61
N GLY A 137 -19.68 -7.06 -10.99
CA GLY A 137 -20.27 -6.88 -9.67
C GLY A 137 -19.55 -7.62 -8.54
N TRP A 138 -18.27 -7.97 -8.70
CA TRP A 138 -17.55 -8.73 -7.66
C TRP A 138 -17.45 -7.98 -6.35
N TYR A 139 -17.46 -6.64 -6.38
CA TYR A 139 -17.43 -5.83 -5.18
C TYR A 139 -18.59 -6.15 -4.22
N ASP A 140 -19.83 -6.18 -4.73
CA ASP A 140 -21.02 -6.44 -3.91
C ASP A 140 -21.04 -7.88 -3.39
N TYR A 141 -20.67 -8.85 -4.24
CA TYR A 141 -20.56 -10.24 -3.85
C TYR A 141 -19.51 -10.45 -2.75
N LEU A 142 -18.31 -9.91 -2.94
CA LEU A 142 -17.22 -10.01 -1.96
C LEU A 142 -17.56 -9.30 -0.67
N ARG A 143 -18.21 -8.12 -0.71
CA ARG A 143 -18.61 -7.37 0.48
C ARG A 143 -19.51 -8.19 1.42
N ASN A 144 -20.38 -9.04 0.87
CA ASN A 144 -21.25 -9.90 1.67
C ASN A 144 -20.50 -11.10 2.30
N ILE A 145 -19.42 -11.57 1.66
CA ILE A 145 -18.68 -12.76 2.10
C ILE A 145 -17.37 -12.39 2.82
N ILE A 146 -16.96 -11.11 2.79
CA ILE A 146 -15.63 -10.67 3.25
C ILE A 146 -15.32 -11.10 4.69
N PHE A 147 -16.33 -11.09 5.56
CA PHE A 147 -16.21 -11.57 6.93
C PHE A 147 -15.81 -13.06 6.98
N PHE A 148 -16.56 -13.91 6.27
CA PHE A 148 -16.27 -15.35 6.19
C PHE A 148 -14.96 -15.64 5.47
N LEU A 149 -14.65 -14.87 4.43
CA LEU A 149 -13.40 -14.98 3.68
C LEU A 149 -12.19 -14.69 4.57
N LEU A 150 -12.19 -13.56 5.28
CA LEU A 150 -11.12 -13.18 6.20
C LEU A 150 -11.00 -14.16 7.36
N LEU A 151 -12.13 -14.64 7.89
CA LEU A 151 -12.14 -15.66 8.94
C LEU A 151 -11.54 -16.97 8.44
N GLY A 152 -11.91 -17.41 7.23
CA GLY A 152 -11.38 -18.62 6.60
C GLY A 152 -9.87 -18.53 6.34
N ILE A 153 -9.39 -17.40 5.80
CA ILE A 153 -7.96 -17.15 5.59
C ILE A 153 -7.22 -17.14 6.94
N SER A 154 -7.77 -16.47 7.95
CA SER A 154 -7.17 -16.43 9.29
C SER A 154 -7.08 -17.83 9.91
N PHE A 155 -8.14 -18.63 9.79
CA PHE A 155 -8.13 -20.03 10.25
C PHE A 155 -7.12 -20.88 9.50
N LEU A 156 -7.03 -20.72 8.17
CA LEU A 156 -6.04 -21.41 7.35
C LEU A 156 -4.63 -21.04 7.79
N LEU A 157 -4.33 -19.75 7.93
CA LEU A 157 -3.02 -19.27 8.41
C LEU A 157 -2.69 -19.90 9.76
N LEU A 158 -3.62 -19.87 10.73
CA LEU A 158 -3.44 -20.50 12.05
C LEU A 158 -3.23 -22.02 11.97
N ALA A 159 -3.93 -22.71 11.08
CA ALA A 159 -3.81 -24.16 10.91
C ALA A 159 -2.51 -24.57 10.20
N THR A 160 -2.00 -23.70 9.31
CA THR A 160 -0.74 -23.91 8.57
C THR A 160 0.48 -23.35 9.28
N GLU A 161 0.29 -22.53 10.32
CA GLU A 161 1.36 -21.95 11.10
C GLU A 161 2.17 -23.07 11.77
N THR A 162 3.42 -23.23 11.33
CA THR A 162 4.32 -24.33 11.77
C THR A 162 5.20 -23.92 12.95
N THR A 163 5.07 -22.69 13.45
CA THR A 163 5.86 -22.22 14.58
C THR A 163 5.39 -22.87 15.88
N ARG A 164 6.36 -23.41 16.63
CA ARG A 164 6.21 -23.96 17.98
C ARG A 164 5.84 -22.83 18.96
N LEU A 165 4.60 -22.40 18.92
CA LEU A 165 4.00 -21.66 20.04
C LEU A 165 3.79 -22.64 21.19
N ASP A 166 4.05 -22.19 22.42
CA ASP A 166 3.71 -22.89 23.67
C ASP A 166 2.18 -22.92 23.88
N TRP A 167 1.47 -23.51 22.91
CA TRP A 167 0.05 -23.76 23.03
C TRP A 167 -0.21 -24.67 24.23
N PRO A 168 -1.35 -24.50 24.92
CA PRO A 168 -1.81 -25.46 25.91
C PRO A 168 -1.77 -26.89 25.35
N ARG A 169 -1.37 -27.86 26.20
CA ARG A 169 -1.14 -29.27 25.79
C ARG A 169 -2.30 -29.92 25.02
N TRP A 170 -3.54 -29.43 25.20
CA TRP A 170 -4.72 -29.93 24.50
C TRP A 170 -4.75 -29.52 23.01
N ALA A 171 -4.26 -28.32 22.66
CA ALA A 171 -4.18 -27.83 21.29
C ALA A 171 -2.98 -28.42 20.54
N GLN A 172 -1.87 -28.65 21.24
CA GLN A 172 -0.70 -29.34 20.68
C GLN A 172 -1.03 -30.77 20.23
N LYS A 173 -1.86 -31.52 20.99
CA LYS A 173 -2.31 -32.86 20.60
C LYS A 173 -3.13 -32.89 19.30
N LEU A 174 -3.80 -31.79 18.96
CA LEU A 174 -4.57 -31.66 17.72
C LEU A 174 -3.67 -31.34 16.51
N SER A 175 -2.59 -30.60 16.73
CA SER A 175 -1.62 -30.19 15.72
C SER A 175 -0.54 -31.25 15.45
N MET A 176 -0.10 -32.00 16.48
CA MET A 176 0.98 -32.99 16.40
C MET A 176 0.60 -34.34 15.77
N ASN A 177 -0.54 -34.44 15.06
CA ASN A 177 -0.90 -35.68 14.36
C ASN A 177 -0.58 -35.64 12.85
N LYS A 178 0.47 -34.91 12.48
CA LYS A 178 1.15 -35.00 11.18
C LYS A 178 2.63 -35.29 11.40
#